data_AF-A0A2G9HQW5-F1
#
_entry.id   AF-A0A2G9HQW5-F1
#
_cell.length_a   1.000
_cell.length_b   1.000
_cell.length_c   1.000
_cell.angle_alpha   90.00
_cell.angle_beta   90.00
_cell.angle_gamma   90.00
#
_symmetry.space_group_name_H-M   'P 1'
#
loop_
_entity.id
_entity.type
_entity.pdbx_description
1 polymer ?
#
loop_
_entity_poly.entity_id
_entity_poly.type
_entity_poly.pdbx_seq_one_letter_code
_entity_poly.pdbx_strand_id
1 'polypeptide(L)'
;MIFFYEVYIHIKHNYHSLFPFSLLVAPPFHSDHLFLNTHFILREKQFMCRKMTSSYRKWQARQDSEKELEEIYMNMSMQKQLQKKGVKRKLREDELVCCTSRSVYV
;
A
#
# COMPACT_ATOMS: atom_id res chain seq x y z
N MET A 1 -8.97 1.92 -6.80
CA MET A 1 -8.84 3.13 -5.94
C MET A 1 -10.17 3.73 -5.48
N ILE A 2 -11.31 3.40 -6.08
CA ILE A 2 -12.61 4.04 -5.76
C ILE A 2 -13.16 3.64 -4.37
N PHE A 3 -13.04 2.36 -3.99
CA PHE A 3 -13.53 1.85 -2.69
C PHE A 3 -12.91 2.51 -1.45
N PHE A 4 -11.64 2.95 -1.53
CA PHE A 4 -10.98 3.62 -0.40
C PHE A 4 -11.50 5.04 -0.19
N TYR A 5 -11.84 5.75 -1.27
CA TYR A 5 -12.43 7.08 -1.19
C TYR A 5 -13.84 7.03 -0.59
N GLU A 6 -14.65 6.06 -0.97
CA GLU A 6 -16.01 5.94 -0.41
C GLU A 6 -16.00 5.60 1.07
N VAL A 7 -15.13 4.69 1.52
CA VAL A 7 -14.95 4.38 2.95
C VAL A 7 -14.43 5.60 3.71
N TYR A 8 -13.49 6.36 3.14
CA TYR A 8 -12.98 7.59 3.76
C TYR A 8 -14.05 8.69 3.89
N ILE A 9 -14.89 8.87 2.86
CA ILE A 9 -16.00 9.82 2.86
C ILE A 9 -17.05 9.42 3.90
N HIS A 10 -17.41 8.14 3.97
CA HIS A 10 -18.38 7.63 4.94
C HIS A 10 -17.88 7.79 6.40
N ILE A 11 -16.59 7.59 6.63
CA ILE A 11 -15.97 7.84 7.94
C ILE A 11 -16.01 9.34 8.27
N LYS A 12 -15.57 10.22 7.35
CA LYS A 12 -15.52 11.68 7.58
C LYS A 12 -16.90 12.30 7.84
N HIS A 13 -17.93 11.84 7.13
CA HIS A 13 -19.29 12.35 7.29
C HIS A 13 -19.93 11.97 8.64
N ASN A 14 -19.44 10.91 9.29
CA ASN A 14 -19.95 10.43 10.58
C ASN A 14 -19.31 11.15 11.79
N TYR A 15 -18.07 11.64 11.68
CA TYR A 15 -17.41 12.38 12.78
C TYR A 15 -17.81 13.85 12.87
N HIS A 16 -18.27 14.45 11.75
CA HIS A 16 -18.62 15.88 11.72
C HIS A 16 -19.99 16.18 12.36
N SER A 17 -20.82 15.17 12.62
CA SER A 17 -22.09 15.30 13.34
C SER A 17 -21.95 15.14 14.87
N LEU A 18 -20.77 14.75 15.37
CA LEU A 18 -20.55 14.44 16.79
C LEU A 18 -19.86 15.55 17.60
N PHE A 19 -19.42 16.65 16.97
CA PHE A 19 -18.84 17.79 17.68
C PHE A 19 -19.33 19.12 17.12
N PRO A 20 -20.30 19.80 17.76
CA PRO A 20 -20.60 21.17 17.44
C PRO A 20 -19.49 22.06 18.01
N PHE A 21 -19.03 22.97 17.16
CA PHE A 21 -18.05 24.00 17.42
C PHE A 21 -18.65 25.04 18.39
N SER A 22 -18.31 25.04 19.68
CA SER A 22 -18.51 26.23 20.54
C SER A 22 -17.82 26.17 21.92
N LEU A 23 -17.19 27.31 22.25
CA LEU A 23 -16.91 27.91 23.56
C LEU A 23 -15.71 27.44 24.42
N LEU A 24 -14.64 28.23 24.26
CA LEU A 24 -13.90 28.95 25.30
C LEU A 24 -14.59 29.05 26.67
N VAL A 25 -14.34 28.10 27.58
CA VAL A 25 -14.28 28.29 29.05
C VAL A 25 -13.36 27.19 29.59
N ALA A 26 -12.28 27.55 30.29
CA ALA A 26 -11.47 26.56 31.03
C ALA A 26 -12.25 26.14 32.29
N PRO A 27 -12.60 24.84 32.49
CA PRO A 27 -13.20 24.41 33.73
C PRO A 27 -12.16 23.88 34.71
N PRO A 28 -12.23 24.25 36.00
CA PRO A 28 -11.54 23.53 37.06
C PRO A 28 -12.29 22.23 37.36
N PHE A 29 -11.56 21.11 37.37
CA PHE A 29 -11.92 19.84 38.01
C PHE A 29 -13.38 19.34 37.86
N HIS A 30 -13.65 18.60 36.79
CA HIS A 30 -14.74 17.61 36.76
C HIS A 30 -14.28 16.37 35.96
N SER A 31 -13.72 15.39 36.67
CA SER A 31 -12.49 14.72 36.20
C SER A 31 -12.56 13.21 35.90
N ASP A 32 -13.72 12.60 35.63
CA ASP A 32 -13.74 11.15 35.35
C ASP A 32 -14.37 10.76 34.00
N HIS A 33 -15.51 11.36 33.63
CA HIS A 33 -16.25 10.95 32.43
C HIS A 33 -15.59 11.39 31.10
N LEU A 34 -14.99 12.59 31.08
CA LEU A 34 -14.27 13.10 29.91
C LEU A 34 -12.95 12.35 29.66
N PHE A 35 -12.31 11.87 30.73
CA PHE A 35 -11.10 11.05 30.66
C PHE A 35 -11.40 9.66 30.08
N LEU A 36 -12.51 9.04 30.51
CA LEU A 36 -12.94 7.74 29.98
C LEU A 36 -13.33 7.81 28.50
N ASN A 37 -14.02 8.88 28.07
CA ASN A 37 -14.39 9.08 26.67
C ASN A 37 -13.16 9.29 25.76
N THR A 38 -12.19 10.10 26.20
CA THR A 38 -10.96 10.32 25.44
C THR A 38 -10.10 9.06 25.38
N HIS A 39 -9.99 8.30 26.47
CA HIS A 39 -9.28 7.03 26.50
C HIS A 39 -9.94 5.94 25.62
N PHE A 40 -11.27 5.87 25.62
CA PHE A 40 -12.03 4.96 24.75
C PHE A 40 -11.77 5.26 23.27
N ILE A 41 -11.89 6.52 22.86
CA ILE A 41 -11.64 6.96 21.48
C ILE A 41 -10.19 6.67 21.06
N LEU A 42 -9.21 6.91 21.95
CA LEU A 42 -7.80 6.61 21.65
C LEU A 42 -7.56 5.10 21.50
N ARG A 43 -8.15 4.28 22.36
CA ARG A 43 -8.07 2.82 22.28
C ARG A 43 -8.68 2.29 20.98
N GLU A 44 -9.85 2.80 20.60
CA GLU A 44 -10.54 2.40 19.39
C GLU A 44 -9.76 2.83 18.13
N LYS A 45 -9.22 4.06 18.12
CA LYS A 45 -8.30 4.51 17.07
C LYS A 45 -7.07 3.61 16.94
N GLN A 46 -6.43 3.25 18.05
CA GLN A 46 -5.28 2.34 18.03
C GLN A 46 -5.64 0.96 17.52
N PHE A 47 -6.80 0.42 17.89
CA PHE A 47 -7.28 -0.87 17.41
C PHE A 47 -7.51 -0.86 15.89
N MET A 48 -8.15 0.19 15.37
CA MET A 48 -8.38 0.35 13.93
C MET A 48 -7.08 0.53 13.16
N CYS A 49 -6.15 1.34 13.67
CA CYS A 49 -4.81 1.48 13.07
C CYS A 49 -4.06 0.14 13.01
N ARG A 50 -4.11 -0.67 14.06
CA ARG A 50 -3.46 -2.00 14.07
C ARG A 50 -4.07 -2.94 13.04
N LYS A 51 -5.41 -2.99 12.95
CA LYS A 51 -6.12 -3.80 11.95
C LYS A 51 -5.74 -3.36 10.54
N MET A 52 -5.79 -2.05 10.26
CA MET A 52 -5.47 -1.50 8.95
C MET A 52 -4.02 -1.76 8.55
N THR A 53 -3.05 -1.54 9.45
CA THR A 53 -1.64 -1.84 9.21
C THR A 53 -1.41 -3.32 8.91
N SER A 54 -2.07 -4.22 9.65
CA SER A 54 -1.94 -5.67 9.39
C SER A 54 -2.53 -6.07 8.04
N SER A 55 -3.66 -5.47 7.65
CA SER A 55 -4.29 -5.68 6.34
C SER A 55 -3.41 -5.15 5.20
N TYR A 56 -2.88 -3.94 5.36
CA TYR A 56 -2.00 -3.32 4.37
C TYR A 56 -0.71 -4.11 4.18
N ARG A 57 -0.08 -4.57 5.27
CA ARG A 57 1.11 -5.44 5.19
C ARG A 57 0.82 -6.74 4.45
N LYS A 58 -0.33 -7.38 4.74
CA LYS A 58 -0.75 -8.61 4.04
C LYS A 58 -1.00 -8.38 2.56
N TRP A 59 -1.62 -7.26 2.20
CA TRP A 59 -1.85 -6.90 0.81
C TRP A 59 -0.52 -6.62 0.09
N GLN A 60 0.37 -5.84 0.70
CA GLN A 60 1.68 -5.53 0.15
C GLN A 60 2.50 -6.81 -0.09
N ALA A 61 2.53 -7.73 0.88
CA ALA A 61 3.22 -9.01 0.72
C ALA A 61 2.71 -9.83 -0.49
N ARG A 62 1.40 -9.78 -0.80
CA ARG A 62 0.86 -10.44 -2.01
C ARG A 62 1.32 -9.76 -3.29
N GLN A 63 1.32 -8.42 -3.30
CA GLN A 63 1.81 -7.65 -4.45
C GLN A 63 3.29 -7.91 -4.72
N ASP A 64 4.10 -7.99 -3.65
CA ASP A 64 5.52 -8.29 -3.77
C ASP A 64 5.74 -9.71 -4.31
N SER A 65 5.01 -10.71 -3.81
CA SER A 65 5.08 -12.09 -4.33
C SER A 65 4.57 -12.22 -5.78
N GLU A 66 3.53 -11.48 -6.15
CA GLU A 66 3.00 -11.46 -7.52
C GLU A 66 4.04 -10.90 -8.50
N LYS A 67 4.71 -9.81 -8.11
CA LYS A 67 5.79 -9.20 -8.88
C LYS A 67 7.00 -10.12 -9.02
N GLU A 68 7.39 -10.81 -7.96
CA GLU A 68 8.48 -11.79 -8.00
C GLU A 68 8.16 -12.95 -8.95
N LEU A 69 6.92 -13.47 -8.91
CA LEU A 69 6.46 -14.51 -9.83
C LEU A 69 6.46 -14.03 -11.29
N GLU A 70 6.03 -12.80 -11.56
CA GLU A 70 6.07 -12.20 -12.90
C GLU A 70 7.51 -12.13 -13.42
N GLU A 71 8.46 -11.68 -12.58
CA GLU A 71 9.88 -11.63 -12.94
C GLU A 71 10.46 -13.02 -13.23
N ILE A 72 10.17 -14.00 -12.38
CA ILE A 72 10.60 -15.40 -12.58
C ILE A 72 10.02 -15.95 -13.88
N TYR A 73 8.73 -15.73 -14.13
CA TYR A 73 8.06 -16.20 -15.34
C TYR A 73 8.68 -15.58 -16.60
N MET A 74 8.92 -14.26 -16.60
CA MET A 74 9.56 -13.57 -17.72
C MET A 74 10.97 -14.11 -17.98
N ASN A 75 11.76 -14.30 -16.93
CA ASN A 75 13.11 -14.86 -17.04
C ASN A 75 13.09 -16.29 -17.59
N MET A 76 12.19 -17.15 -17.08
CA MET A 76 12.04 -18.52 -17.54
C MET A 76 11.54 -18.59 -19.00
N SER A 77 10.62 -17.72 -19.37
CA SER A 77 10.14 -17.58 -20.75
C SER A 77 11.26 -17.15 -21.69
N MET A 78 12.05 -16.12 -21.32
CA MET A 78 13.21 -15.69 -22.09
C MET A 78 14.21 -16.85 -22.27
N GLN A 79 14.57 -17.56 -21.20
CA GLN A 79 15.48 -18.71 -21.27
C GLN A 79 14.96 -19.80 -22.22
N LYS A 80 13.67 -20.14 -22.15
CA LYS A 80 13.04 -21.09 -23.09
C LYS A 80 13.10 -20.60 -24.52
N GLN A 81 12.90 -19.31 -24.77
CA GLN A 81 13.05 -18.74 -26.11
C GLN A 81 14.49 -18.84 -26.58
N LEU A 82 15.49 -18.63 -25.73
CA LEU A 82 16.91 -18.75 -26.08
C LEU A 82 17.32 -20.18 -26.45
N GLN A 83 16.68 -21.19 -25.85
CA GLN A 83 16.95 -22.61 -26.16
C GLN A 83 16.34 -23.09 -27.49
N LYS A 84 15.44 -22.33 -28.14
CA LYS A 84 14.84 -22.72 -29.42
C LYS A 84 15.89 -22.71 -30.53
N LYS A 85 15.78 -23.66 -31.47
CA LYS A 85 16.66 -23.74 -32.65
C LYS A 85 16.62 -22.43 -33.46
N GLY A 86 17.80 -21.85 -33.65
CA GLY A 86 18.05 -20.57 -34.33
C GLY A 86 19.36 -19.97 -33.79
N VAL A 87 20.06 -19.17 -34.59
CA VAL A 87 21.25 -18.44 -34.09
C VAL A 87 20.75 -17.27 -33.26
N LYS A 88 20.72 -17.44 -31.94
CA LYS A 88 20.44 -16.36 -31.00
C LYS A 88 21.73 -15.86 -30.39
N ARG A 89 22.00 -14.56 -30.47
CA ARG A 89 23.21 -13.96 -29.93
C ARG A 89 22.88 -12.79 -29.01
N LYS A 90 23.75 -12.55 -28.03
CA LYS A 90 23.67 -11.36 -27.19
C LYS A 90 24.08 -10.13 -28.02
N LEU A 91 23.28 -9.08 -27.98
CA LEU A 91 23.62 -7.78 -28.57
C LEU A 91 24.78 -7.15 -27.79
N ARG A 92 25.70 -6.51 -28.51
CA ARG A 92 26.73 -5.66 -27.89
C ARG A 92 26.15 -4.29 -27.55
N GLU A 93 26.83 -3.55 -26.67
CA GLU A 93 26.41 -2.21 -26.26
C GLU A 93 26.26 -1.25 -27.44
N ASP A 94 27.14 -1.36 -28.44
CA ASP A 94 27.12 -0.55 -29.67
C ASP A 94 25.88 -0.79 -30.56
N GLU A 95 25.20 -1.93 -30.40
CA GLU A 95 24.01 -2.31 -31.17
C GLU A 95 22.71 -1.88 -30.46
N LEU A 96 22.78 -1.37 -29.24
CA LEU A 96 21.62 -0.98 -28.43
C LEU A 96 21.27 0.50 -28.65
N VAL A 97 20.06 0.76 -29.16
CA VAL A 97 19.53 2.14 -29.31
C VAL A 97 19.18 2.78 -27.95
N CYS A 98 18.91 1.96 -26.92
CA CYS A 98 18.57 2.42 -25.58
C CYS A 98 19.52 1.79 -24.56
N CYS A 99 20.11 2.63 -23.69
CA CYS A 99 20.96 2.20 -22.59
C CYS A 99 20.16 1.34 -21.59
N THR A 100 20.19 0.02 -21.79
CA THR A 100 19.55 -0.95 -20.92
C THR A 100 20.65 -1.67 -20.14
N SER A 101 20.55 -1.72 -18.81
CA SER A 101 21.49 -2.45 -17.94
C SER A 101 21.35 -3.98 -18.04
N ARG A 102 20.34 -4.47 -18.75
CA ARG A 102 20.02 -5.89 -18.94
C ARG A 102 20.48 -6.35 -20.31
N SER A 103 20.97 -7.59 -20.39
CA SER A 103 21.37 -8.21 -21.65
C SER A 103 20.19 -8.43 -22.58
N VAL A 104 20.30 -7.98 -23.82
CA VAL A 104 19.30 -8.19 -24.88
C VAL A 104 19.82 -9.23 -25.87
N TYR A 105 18.92 -10.10 -26.34
CA TYR A 105 19.24 -11.18 -27.27
C TYR A 105 18.38 -11.02 -28.54
N VAL A 106 18.99 -11.26 -29.70
CA VAL A 106 18.36 -11.30 -31.03
C VAL A 106 18.53 -12.66 -31.66
#